data_AF-A0A432HMQ0-F1
#
_entry.id   AF-A0A432HMQ0-F1
#
_cell.length_a   1.000
_cell.length_b   1.000
_cell.length_c   1.000
_cell.angle_alpha   90.00
_cell.angle_beta   90.00
_cell.angle_gamma   90.00
#
_symmetry.space_group_name_H-M   'P 1'
#
loop_
_entity.id
_entity.type
_entity.pdbx_description
1 polymer ?
#
loop_
_entity_poly.entity_id
_entity_poly.type
_entity_poly.pdbx_seq_one_letter_code
_entity_poly.pdbx_strand_id
1 'polypeptide(L)'
;MQNTYDLALDLKNRDASRLFRHLEDAEKLLRLHPHWHVETVNKGDERGGVQARVKDHATGEHLDIHFLLIFDQAGGMILDFKDGPLKQIQFCVKNDRLTAVISADIPEAEYDKRYHLGLWLRSIREYLRLFLTRTPYTFFFRFIMDHAILKMNPSQRKISMMILRYTFLEILLILVIVIGYVLFMKP
;
A
#
# COMPACT_ATOMS: atom_id res chain seq x y z
N MET A 1 -20.72 -2.98 -12.89
CA MET A 1 -21.11 -2.01 -11.86
C MET A 1 -19.92 -1.11 -11.53
N GLN A 2 -20.14 0.16 -11.24
CA GLN A 2 -19.07 1.13 -10.97
C GLN A 2 -19.24 1.73 -9.57
N ASN A 3 -18.24 1.59 -8.72
CA ASN A 3 -18.25 2.09 -7.35
C ASN A 3 -17.11 3.11 -7.15
N THR A 4 -17.39 4.18 -6.42
CA THR A 4 -16.45 5.28 -6.21
C THR A 4 -16.05 5.36 -4.73
N TYR A 5 -14.75 5.33 -4.47
CA TYR A 5 -14.15 5.43 -3.15
C TYR A 5 -13.39 6.75 -3.04
N ASP A 6 -13.83 7.62 -2.13
CA ASP A 6 -13.04 8.78 -1.73
C ASP A 6 -11.91 8.27 -0.81
N LEU A 7 -10.66 8.39 -1.25
CA LEU A 7 -9.52 8.02 -0.43
C LEU A 7 -9.24 9.10 0.63
N ALA A 8 -9.88 10.27 0.57
CA ALA A 8 -9.69 11.37 1.51
C ALA A 8 -8.23 11.85 1.62
N LEU A 9 -7.45 11.64 0.57
CA LEU A 9 -6.10 12.17 0.46
C LEU A 9 -6.17 13.53 -0.23
N ASP A 10 -5.88 14.58 0.54
CA ASP A 10 -5.86 15.95 0.03
C ASP A 10 -4.56 16.21 -0.73
N LEU A 11 -4.70 16.62 -1.98
CA LEU A 11 -3.62 16.82 -2.92
C LEU A 11 -3.33 18.29 -3.19
N LYS A 12 -3.86 19.27 -2.43
CA LYS A 12 -3.66 20.73 -2.61
C LYS A 12 -2.46 21.12 -3.51
N ASN A 13 -2.71 21.39 -4.80
CA ASN A 13 -1.73 21.80 -5.82
C ASN A 13 -0.51 20.88 -6.02
N ARG A 14 -0.60 19.60 -5.64
CA ARG A 14 0.43 18.59 -5.87
C ARG A 14 0.13 17.84 -7.16
N ASP A 15 1.15 17.69 -7.97
CA ASP A 15 1.11 16.91 -9.20
C ASP A 15 0.90 15.42 -8.89
N ALA A 16 -0.34 14.95 -9.05
CA ALA A 16 -0.72 13.56 -8.79
C ALA A 16 0.03 12.58 -9.68
N SER A 17 0.40 12.99 -10.89
CA SER A 17 1.19 12.16 -11.81
C SER A 17 2.53 11.77 -11.19
N ARG A 18 3.19 12.69 -10.46
CA ARG A 18 4.45 12.41 -9.75
C ARG A 18 4.27 11.44 -8.59
N LEU A 19 3.11 11.50 -7.91
CA LEU A 19 2.81 10.57 -6.82
C LEU A 19 2.63 9.16 -7.36
N PHE A 20 1.92 9.00 -8.47
CA PHE A 20 1.68 7.68 -9.06
C PHE A 20 2.93 7.06 -9.69
N ARG A 21 3.96 7.83 -10.06
CA ARG A 21 5.27 7.26 -10.43
C ARG A 21 5.88 6.39 -9.32
N HIS A 22 5.57 6.67 -8.06
CA HIS A 22 6.01 5.82 -6.95
C HIS A 22 5.28 4.47 -6.87
N LEU A 23 4.27 4.26 -7.71
CA LEU A 23 3.47 3.04 -7.89
C LEU A 23 3.61 2.44 -9.29
N GLU A 24 4.55 2.93 -10.10
CA GLU A 24 4.84 2.39 -11.45
C GLU A 24 5.37 0.95 -11.41
N ASP A 25 6.02 0.59 -10.29
CA ASP A 25 6.37 -0.80 -10.04
C ASP A 25 5.13 -1.60 -9.61
N ALA A 26 4.60 -2.38 -10.55
CA ALA A 26 3.43 -3.23 -10.36
C ALA A 26 3.60 -4.23 -9.20
N GLU A 27 4.81 -4.77 -8.98
CA GLU A 27 5.06 -5.66 -7.85
C GLU A 27 4.90 -4.91 -6.52
N LYS A 28 5.47 -3.70 -6.45
CA LYS A 28 5.35 -2.82 -5.28
C LYS A 28 3.89 -2.51 -4.97
N LEU A 29 3.10 -2.20 -5.99
CA LEU A 29 1.68 -1.91 -5.87
C LEU A 29 0.89 -3.10 -5.28
N LEU A 30 1.16 -4.33 -5.75
CA LEU A 30 0.54 -5.54 -5.21
C LEU A 30 0.97 -5.82 -3.77
N ARG A 31 2.25 -5.60 -3.43
CA ARG A 31 2.81 -5.78 -2.07
C ARG A 31 2.22 -4.83 -1.03
N LEU A 32 1.63 -3.71 -1.47
CA LEU A 32 0.87 -2.80 -0.58
C LEU A 32 -0.41 -3.45 -0.03
N HIS A 33 -0.88 -4.56 -0.61
CA HIS A 33 -1.97 -5.31 -0.03
C HIS A 33 -1.54 -5.92 1.32
N PRO A 34 -2.32 -5.72 2.40
CA PRO A 34 -1.90 -6.13 3.75
C PRO A 34 -1.83 -7.65 3.94
N HIS A 35 -2.58 -8.41 3.14
CA HIS A 35 -2.68 -9.86 3.25
C HIS A 35 -2.01 -10.61 2.10
N TRP A 36 -1.61 -9.93 1.02
CA TRP A 36 -1.02 -10.63 -0.11
C TRP A 36 0.48 -10.81 0.10
N HIS A 37 0.92 -12.03 -0.20
CA HIS A 37 2.29 -12.32 -0.48
C HIS A 37 2.43 -12.50 -1.99
N VAL A 38 3.20 -11.62 -2.62
CA VAL A 38 3.49 -11.71 -4.06
C VAL A 38 4.58 -12.76 -4.23
N GLU A 39 4.23 -13.87 -4.87
CA GLU A 39 5.13 -15.01 -5.08
C GLU A 39 5.94 -14.83 -6.36
N THR A 40 5.26 -14.47 -7.45
CA THR A 40 5.89 -14.20 -8.74
C THR A 40 5.22 -13.02 -9.42
N VAL A 41 6.01 -12.22 -10.14
CA VAL A 41 5.53 -11.18 -11.05
C VAL A 41 6.28 -11.32 -12.36
N ASN A 42 5.54 -11.65 -13.40
CA ASN A 42 6.01 -11.67 -14.77
C ASN A 42 5.50 -10.41 -15.46
N LYS A 43 6.43 -9.59 -15.93
CA LYS A 43 6.11 -8.49 -16.86
C LYS A 43 6.06 -9.13 -18.25
N GLY A 44 4.87 -9.27 -18.82
CA GLY A 44 4.67 -9.83 -20.16
C GLY A 44 5.16 -8.87 -21.27
N ASP A 45 5.41 -9.42 -22.45
CA ASP A 45 6.05 -8.71 -23.57
C ASP A 45 5.22 -7.54 -24.14
N GLU A 46 5.98 -6.54 -24.62
CA GLU A 46 5.73 -5.35 -25.47
C GLU A 46 4.51 -4.44 -25.20
N ARG A 47 3.44 -4.89 -24.55
CA ARG A 47 2.24 -4.07 -24.22
C ARG A 47 2.12 -3.72 -22.74
N GLY A 48 3.10 -4.07 -21.91
CA GLY A 48 3.13 -3.71 -20.48
C GLY A 48 2.12 -4.49 -19.62
N GLY A 49 1.70 -5.68 -20.07
CA GLY A 49 0.86 -6.57 -19.26
C GLY A 49 1.63 -7.14 -18.08
N VAL A 50 1.00 -7.17 -16.91
CA VAL A 50 1.56 -7.73 -15.68
C VAL A 50 0.74 -8.95 -15.30
N GLN A 51 1.43 -10.08 -15.15
CA GLN A 51 0.88 -11.32 -14.61
C GLN A 51 1.56 -11.61 -13.28
N ALA A 52 0.78 -11.67 -12.20
CA ALA A 52 1.29 -11.93 -10.87
C ALA A 52 0.55 -13.07 -10.21
N ARG A 53 1.27 -13.96 -9.54
CA ARG A 53 0.70 -14.93 -8.61
C ARG A 53 0.85 -14.41 -7.20
N VAL A 54 -0.27 -14.29 -6.50
CA VAL A 54 -0.30 -13.84 -5.12
C VAL A 54 -0.96 -14.88 -4.23
N LYS A 55 -0.42 -15.07 -3.04
CA LYS A 55 -1.03 -15.87 -1.99
C LYS A 55 -1.71 -14.95 -0.99
N ASP A 56 -3.01 -15.12 -0.78
CA ASP A 56 -3.73 -14.41 0.26
C ASP A 56 -3.57 -15.13 1.60
N HIS A 57 -2.92 -14.49 2.56
CA HIS A 57 -2.74 -15.04 3.90
C HIS A 57 -3.97 -14.94 4.80
N ALA A 58 -5.02 -14.20 4.41
CA ALA A 58 -6.28 -14.17 5.14
C ALA A 58 -7.14 -15.41 4.84
N THR A 59 -7.21 -15.82 3.57
CA THR A 59 -8.01 -16.96 3.11
C THR A 59 -7.19 -18.24 2.90
N GLY A 60 -5.88 -18.11 2.66
CA GLY A 60 -4.98 -19.19 2.28
C GLY A 60 -4.97 -19.51 0.78
N GLU A 61 -5.78 -18.82 -0.03
CA GLU A 61 -5.93 -19.07 -1.46
C GLU A 61 -4.81 -18.44 -2.29
N HIS A 62 -4.54 -19.04 -3.46
CA HIS A 62 -3.68 -18.44 -4.48
C HIS A 62 -4.57 -17.76 -5.53
N LEU A 63 -4.19 -16.54 -5.91
CA LEU A 63 -4.87 -15.71 -6.89
C LEU A 63 -3.87 -15.38 -8.01
N ASP A 64 -4.26 -15.68 -9.25
CA ASP A 64 -3.53 -15.25 -10.43
C ASP A 64 -4.17 -13.94 -10.92
N ILE A 65 -3.41 -12.84 -10.89
CA ILE A 65 -3.86 -11.49 -11.20
C ILE A 65 -3.19 -11.03 -12.49
N HIS A 66 -3.98 -10.76 -13.51
CA HIS A 66 -3.51 -10.24 -14.79
C HIS A 66 -4.08 -8.84 -15.03
N PHE A 67 -3.21 -7.84 -15.15
CA PHE A 67 -3.63 -6.47 -15.39
C PHE A 67 -2.62 -5.68 -16.22
N LEU A 68 -3.07 -4.57 -16.78
CA LEU A 68 -2.25 -3.59 -17.46
C LEU A 68 -2.26 -2.29 -16.65
N LEU A 69 -1.06 -1.75 -16.38
CA LEU A 69 -0.90 -0.50 -15.66
C LEU A 69 -0.77 0.65 -16.67
N ILE A 70 -1.76 1.55 -16.70
CA ILE A 70 -1.83 2.68 -17.62
C ILE A 70 -1.77 3.98 -16.81
N PHE A 71 -0.95 4.92 -17.24
CA PHE A 71 -0.98 6.30 -16.73
C PHE A 71 -1.69 7.18 -17.76
N ASP A 72 -2.75 7.86 -17.34
CA ASP A 72 -3.47 8.76 -18.24
C ASP A 72 -2.73 10.11 -18.38
N GLN A 73 -3.04 10.85 -19.45
CA GLN A 73 -2.42 12.17 -19.68
C GLN A 73 -2.89 13.24 -18.68
N ALA A 74 -4.00 13.01 -17.99
CA ALA A 74 -4.50 13.86 -16.92
C ALA A 74 -3.81 13.60 -15.57
N GLY A 75 -2.83 12.68 -15.53
CA GLY A 75 -2.07 12.34 -14.33
C GLY A 75 -2.75 11.35 -13.40
N GLY A 76 -3.75 10.60 -13.87
CA GLY A 76 -4.36 9.46 -13.22
C GLY A 76 -3.64 8.13 -13.51
N MET A 77 -3.98 7.11 -12.71
CA MET A 77 -3.43 5.75 -12.82
C MET A 77 -4.57 4.76 -12.97
N ILE A 78 -4.49 3.87 -13.94
CA ILE A 78 -5.54 2.90 -14.27
C ILE A 78 -4.93 1.50 -14.25
N LEU A 79 -5.59 0.60 -13.53
CA LEU A 79 -5.36 -0.83 -13.54
C LEU A 79 -6.47 -1.47 -14.37
N ASP A 80 -6.12 -1.98 -15.55
CA ASP A 80 -7.06 -2.67 -16.45
C ASP A 80 -6.86 -4.18 -16.32
N PHE A 81 -7.77 -4.86 -15.62
CA PHE A 81 -7.69 -6.29 -15.34
C PHE A 81 -8.18 -7.09 -16.54
N LYS A 82 -7.38 -8.05 -16.99
CA LYS A 82 -7.71 -8.90 -18.15
C LYS A 82 -8.60 -10.08 -17.77
N ASP A 83 -8.42 -10.59 -16.57
CA ASP A 83 -9.11 -11.78 -16.08
C ASP A 83 -9.78 -11.52 -14.73
N GLY A 84 -10.88 -12.23 -14.50
CA GLY A 84 -11.63 -12.19 -13.26
C GLY A 84 -12.80 -11.19 -13.24
N PRO A 85 -13.45 -11.05 -12.07
CA PRO A 85 -14.65 -10.23 -11.93
C PRO A 85 -14.36 -8.73 -11.79
N LEU A 86 -13.11 -8.35 -11.50
CA LEU A 86 -12.65 -6.97 -11.54
C LEU A 86 -12.29 -6.62 -12.98
N LYS A 87 -12.80 -5.50 -13.49
CA LYS A 87 -12.45 -5.00 -14.82
C LYS A 87 -11.43 -3.89 -14.75
N GLN A 88 -11.67 -2.91 -13.89
CA GLN A 88 -10.83 -1.71 -13.87
C GLN A 88 -10.79 -1.08 -12.48
N ILE A 89 -9.64 -0.54 -12.10
CA ILE A 89 -9.50 0.37 -10.98
C ILE A 89 -8.80 1.63 -11.48
N GLN A 90 -9.50 2.75 -11.46
CA GLN A 90 -8.98 4.05 -11.87
C GLN A 90 -8.77 4.95 -10.65
N PHE A 91 -7.56 5.45 -10.48
CA PHE A 91 -7.21 6.49 -9.52
C PHE A 91 -7.17 7.83 -10.24
N CYS A 92 -8.04 8.74 -9.82
CA CYS A 92 -8.13 10.09 -10.37
C CYS A 92 -8.21 11.13 -9.25
N VAL A 93 -7.94 12.38 -9.59
CA VAL A 93 -8.12 13.49 -8.67
C VAL A 93 -9.45 14.17 -8.97
N LYS A 94 -10.32 14.25 -7.97
CA LYS A 94 -11.59 14.96 -8.04
C LYS A 94 -11.68 15.92 -6.87
N ASN A 95 -11.91 17.21 -7.15
CA ASN A 95 -11.97 18.27 -6.13
C ASN A 95 -10.73 18.28 -5.20
N ASP A 96 -9.52 18.20 -5.77
CA ASP A 96 -8.25 18.09 -5.04
C ASP A 96 -8.10 16.86 -4.13
N ARG A 97 -9.00 15.87 -4.24
CA ARG A 97 -8.96 14.63 -3.46
C ARG A 97 -8.71 13.43 -4.36
N LEU A 98 -7.84 12.54 -3.88
CA LEU A 98 -7.62 11.26 -4.54
C LEU A 98 -8.88 10.39 -4.42
N THR A 99 -9.43 9.98 -5.55
CA THR A 99 -10.60 9.12 -5.67
C THR A 99 -10.21 7.86 -6.44
N ALA A 100 -10.68 6.70 -5.99
CA ALA A 100 -10.56 5.43 -6.71
C ALA A 100 -11.94 5.01 -7.24
N VAL A 101 -12.02 4.72 -8.52
CA VAL A 101 -13.23 4.27 -9.20
C VAL A 101 -13.01 2.83 -9.63
N ILE A 102 -13.80 1.91 -9.07
CA ILE A 102 -13.71 0.48 -9.35
C ILE A 102 -14.85 0.10 -10.30
N SER A 103 -14.52 -0.60 -11.37
CA SER A 103 -15.47 -1.24 -12.29
C SER A 103 -15.34 -2.76 -12.17
N ALA A 104 -16.45 -3.43 -11.85
CA ALA A 104 -16.49 -4.88 -11.64
C ALA A 104 -17.81 -5.48 -12.16
N ASP A 105 -17.77 -6.76 -12.53
CA ASP A 105 -18.95 -7.53 -12.96
C ASP A 105 -19.78 -8.02 -11.77
N ILE A 106 -19.20 -8.03 -10.57
CA ILE A 106 -19.83 -8.49 -9.32
C ILE A 106 -20.15 -7.33 -8.37
N PRO A 107 -21.10 -7.50 -7.42
CA PRO A 107 -21.42 -6.50 -6.41
C PRO A 107 -20.24 -6.15 -5.50
N GLU A 108 -20.28 -4.94 -4.93
CA GLU A 108 -19.24 -4.42 -4.04
C GLU A 108 -18.86 -5.34 -2.89
N ALA A 109 -19.86 -5.85 -2.17
CA ALA A 109 -19.65 -6.71 -1.03
C ALA A 109 -18.88 -7.99 -1.39
N GLU A 110 -19.02 -8.49 -2.62
CA GLU A 110 -18.40 -9.73 -3.05
C GLU A 110 -16.92 -9.52 -3.41
N TYR A 111 -16.60 -8.49 -4.19
CA TYR A 111 -15.19 -8.21 -4.48
C TYR A 111 -14.44 -7.69 -3.25
N ASP A 112 -15.08 -6.95 -2.35
CA ASP A 112 -14.40 -6.44 -1.15
C ASP A 112 -14.15 -7.58 -0.15
N LYS A 113 -15.07 -8.54 -0.06
CA LYS A 113 -14.84 -9.77 0.73
C LYS A 113 -13.72 -10.64 0.14
N ARG A 114 -13.64 -10.74 -1.19
CA ARG A 114 -12.67 -11.61 -1.88
C ARG A 114 -11.27 -11.03 -1.96
N TYR A 115 -11.17 -9.72 -2.23
CA TYR A 115 -9.91 -9.05 -2.51
C TYR A 115 -9.52 -8.03 -1.44
N HIS A 116 -10.31 -7.86 -0.38
CA HIS A 116 -10.07 -6.88 0.68
C HIS A 116 -9.70 -5.48 0.14
N LEU A 117 -10.40 -5.09 -0.93
CA LEU A 117 -10.07 -3.93 -1.76
C LEU A 117 -10.04 -2.62 -0.95
N GLY A 118 -10.96 -2.45 0.01
CA GLY A 118 -10.94 -1.30 0.90
C GLY A 118 -9.66 -1.19 1.73
N LEU A 119 -9.11 -2.32 2.20
CA LEU A 119 -7.85 -2.34 2.95
C LEU A 119 -6.65 -2.07 2.04
N TRP A 120 -6.67 -2.57 0.82
CA TRP A 120 -5.63 -2.29 -0.16
C TRP A 120 -5.58 -0.83 -0.56
N LEU A 121 -6.73 -0.25 -0.92
CA LEU A 121 -6.87 1.17 -1.26
C LEU A 121 -6.42 2.07 -0.10
N ARG A 122 -6.78 1.71 1.14
CA ARG A 122 -6.30 2.40 2.34
C ARG A 122 -4.77 2.33 2.48
N SER A 123 -4.17 1.19 2.18
CA SER A 123 -2.72 1.00 2.26
C SER A 123 -1.99 1.81 1.19
N ILE A 124 -2.51 1.84 -0.04
CA ILE A 124 -2.02 2.69 -1.13
C ILE A 124 -2.09 4.16 -0.71
N ARG A 125 -3.19 4.59 -0.12
CA ARG A 125 -3.34 5.96 0.39
C ARG A 125 -2.27 6.32 1.41
N GLU A 126 -2.10 5.52 2.47
CA GLU A 126 -1.12 5.86 3.52
C GLU A 126 0.30 5.85 2.96
N TYR A 127 0.61 4.96 2.03
CA TYR A 127 1.87 4.97 1.30
C TYR A 127 2.07 6.28 0.53
N LEU A 128 1.09 6.72 -0.27
CA LEU A 128 1.18 7.99 -1.01
C LEU A 128 1.25 9.21 -0.07
N ARG A 129 0.56 9.16 1.08
CA ARG A 129 0.62 10.20 2.11
C ARG A 129 2.02 10.42 2.65
N LEU A 130 2.83 9.35 2.77
CA LEU A 130 4.22 9.47 3.17
C LEU A 130 5.02 10.33 2.18
N PHE A 131 4.69 10.33 0.89
CA PHE A 131 5.37 11.13 -0.15
C PHE A 131 4.97 12.61 -0.14
N LEU A 132 3.77 12.92 0.35
CA LEU A 132 3.27 14.30 0.46
C LEU A 132 3.93 15.09 1.59
N THR A 133 4.34 14.40 2.65
CA THR A 133 4.93 15.01 3.86
C THR A 133 6.47 14.99 3.75
N ARG A 134 7.15 16.11 4.01
CA ARG A 134 8.63 16.23 3.94
C ARG A 134 9.25 16.36 5.33
N THR A 135 9.03 15.39 6.21
CA THR A 135 9.69 15.35 7.54
C THR A 135 10.78 14.29 7.58
N PRO A 136 11.83 14.44 8.41
CA PRO A 136 12.90 13.44 8.53
C PRO A 136 12.36 12.07 8.96
N TYR A 137 11.33 12.06 9.83
CA TYR A 137 10.57 10.87 10.17
C TYR A 137 10.01 10.16 8.93
N THR A 138 9.35 10.90 8.03
CA THR A 138 8.79 10.28 6.82
C THR A 138 9.84 9.70 5.88
N PHE A 139 11.05 10.27 5.85
CA PHE A 139 12.15 9.69 5.07
C PHE A 139 12.58 8.32 5.65
N PHE A 140 12.74 8.22 6.96
CA PHE A 140 13.05 6.96 7.64
C PHE A 140 11.96 5.91 7.40
N PHE A 141 10.69 6.29 7.52
CA PHE A 141 9.58 5.36 7.29
C PHE A 141 9.48 4.91 5.82
N ARG A 142 9.75 5.79 4.86
CA ARG A 142 9.85 5.40 3.44
C ARG A 142 10.95 4.38 3.22
N PHE A 143 12.13 4.60 3.80
CA PHE A 143 13.25 3.66 3.70
C PHE A 143 12.89 2.28 4.28
N ILE A 144 12.30 2.23 5.47
CA ILE A 144 11.85 0.98 6.08
C ILE A 144 10.78 0.29 5.24
N MET A 145 9.81 1.05 4.71
CA MET A 145 8.73 0.51 3.89
C MET A 145 9.27 -0.15 2.62
N ASP A 146 10.10 0.57 1.88
CA ASP A 146 10.63 0.12 0.59
C ASP A 146 11.64 -1.01 0.74
N HIS A 147 12.47 -0.98 1.79
CA HIS A 147 13.57 -1.93 1.92
C HIS A 147 13.22 -3.16 2.76
N ALA A 148 12.39 -3.02 3.78
CA ALA A 148 12.06 -4.11 4.71
C ALA A 148 10.61 -4.58 4.58
N ILE A 149 9.64 -3.70 4.82
CA ILE A 149 8.23 -4.10 4.99
C ILE A 149 7.64 -4.70 3.71
N LEU A 150 7.88 -4.10 2.55
CA LEU A 150 7.31 -4.58 1.28
C LEU A 150 7.93 -5.90 0.82
N LYS A 151 9.18 -6.18 1.19
CA LYS A 151 9.84 -7.46 0.86
C LYS A 151 9.38 -8.61 1.77
N MET A 152 8.88 -8.31 2.95
CA MET A 152 8.46 -9.30 3.96
C MET A 152 7.08 -9.90 3.69
N ASN A 153 6.91 -11.16 4.07
CA ASN A 153 5.62 -11.83 4.03
C ASN A 153 4.68 -11.23 5.09
N PRO A 154 3.35 -11.26 4.90
CA PRO A 154 2.40 -10.70 5.87
C PRO A 154 2.60 -11.20 7.31
N SER A 155 2.95 -12.48 7.49
CA SER A 155 3.29 -13.04 8.81
C SER A 155 4.55 -12.40 9.42
N GLN A 156 5.61 -12.25 8.64
CA GLN A 156 6.86 -11.60 9.06
C GLN A 156 6.63 -10.12 9.39
N ARG A 157 5.81 -9.40 8.62
CA ARG A 157 5.44 -8.01 8.92
C ARG A 157 4.75 -7.88 10.28
N LYS A 158 3.81 -8.79 10.61
CA LYS A 158 3.16 -8.80 11.93
C LYS A 158 4.15 -9.06 13.07
N ILE A 159 5.02 -10.05 12.91
CA ILE A 159 6.04 -10.39 13.92
C ILE A 159 7.03 -9.23 14.09
N SER A 160 7.51 -8.65 13.00
CA SER A 160 8.42 -7.51 13.03
C SER A 160 7.81 -6.30 13.74
N MET A 161 6.54 -5.96 13.46
CA MET A 161 5.84 -4.91 14.19
C MET A 161 5.66 -5.22 15.68
N MET A 162 5.45 -6.49 16.02
CA MET A 162 5.35 -6.93 17.40
C MET A 162 6.69 -6.75 18.13
N ILE A 163 7.78 -7.23 17.54
CA ILE A 163 9.15 -7.08 18.08
C ILE A 163 9.48 -5.59 18.25
N LEU A 164 9.22 -4.77 17.24
CA LEU A 164 9.49 -3.33 17.29
C LEU A 164 8.73 -2.64 18.44
N ARG A 165 7.48 -3.03 18.71
CA ARG A 165 6.73 -2.53 19.88
C ARG A 165 7.38 -2.94 21.20
N TYR A 166 7.85 -4.18 21.31
CA TYR A 166 8.56 -4.63 22.51
C TYR A 166 9.90 -3.91 22.68
N THR A 167 10.70 -3.78 21.62
CA THR A 167 11.97 -3.05 21.65
C THR A 167 11.77 -1.58 22.04
N PHE A 168 10.71 -0.94 21.54
CA PHE A 168 10.40 0.45 21.95
C PHE A 168 10.05 0.55 23.44
N LEU A 169 9.27 -0.39 23.95
CA LEU A 169 8.91 -0.43 25.38
C LEU A 169 10.13 -0.69 26.26
N GLU A 170 11.05 -1.55 25.81
CA GLU A 170 12.32 -1.82 26.48
C GLU A 170 13.22 -0.57 26.51
N ILE A 171 13.38 0.12 25.38
CA ILE A 171 14.12 1.39 25.32
C ILE A 171 13.50 2.43 26.25
N LEU A 172 12.17 2.54 26.28
CA LEU A 172 11.46 3.46 27.18
C LEU A 172 11.74 3.13 28.66
N LEU A 173 11.69 1.84 29.03
CA LEU A 173 11.98 1.39 30.38
C LEU A 173 13.42 1.74 30.80
N ILE A 174 14.40 1.46 29.95
CA ILE A 174 15.80 1.82 30.18
C ILE A 174 15.93 3.34 30.38
N LEU A 175 15.25 4.12 29.54
CA LEU A 175 15.29 5.58 29.60
C LEU A 175 14.68 6.12 30.91
N VAL A 176 13.59 5.53 31.41
CA VAL A 176 13.02 5.87 32.73
C VAL A 176 14.00 5.54 33.86
N ILE A 177 14.66 4.37 33.81
CA ILE A 177 15.65 3.97 34.82
C ILE A 177 16.83 4.94 34.82
N VAL A 178 17.36 5.29 33.65
CA VAL A 178 18.49 6.22 33.51
C VAL A 178 18.12 7.62 34.02
N ILE A 179 16.95 8.14 33.65
CA ILE A 179 16.47 9.44 34.14
C ILE A 179 16.28 9.41 35.65
N GLY A 180 15.62 8.36 36.18
CA GLY A 180 15.41 8.20 37.61
C GLY A 180 16.74 8.17 38.37
N TYR A 181 17.72 7.43 37.86
CA TYR A 181 19.07 7.37 38.42
C TYR A 181 19.74 8.76 38.42
N VAL A 182 19.75 9.46 37.28
CA VAL A 182 20.38 10.78 37.16
C VAL A 182 19.69 11.83 38.05
N LEU A 183 18.37 11.78 38.20
CA LEU A 183 17.64 12.71 39.06
C LEU A 183 17.86 12.43 40.55
N PHE A 184 17.94 11.15 40.97
CA PHE A 184 18.19 10.79 42.37
C PHE A 184 19.68 10.93 42.77
N MET A 185 20.61 10.78 41.83
CA MET A 185 22.06 10.91 42.08
C MET A 185 22.59 12.33 41.86
N LYS A 186 21.78 13.26 41.32
CA LYS A 186 22.12 14.68 41.35
C LYS A 186 21.88 15.21 42.77
N PRO A 187 22.93 15.58 43.53
CA PRO A 187 22.78 16.18 44.85
C PRO A 187 22.12 17.56 44.78
#